data_AF-T1G075-F1
#
_entry.id   AF-T1G075-F1
#
_cell.length_a   1.000
_cell.length_b   1.000
_cell.length_c   1.000
_cell.angle_alpha   90.00
_cell.angle_beta   90.00
_cell.angle_gamma   90.00
#
_symmetry.space_group_name_H-M   'P 1'
#
loop_
_entity.id
_entity.type
_entity.pdbx_description
1 polymer ?
#
loop_
_entity_poly.entity_id
_entity_poly.type
_entity_poly.pdbx_seq_one_letter_code
_entity_poly.pdbx_strand_id
1 'polypeptide(L)' 'PNIEILLKIFLTIPLSNASGESYFSVLKRIKNYSKSTMGDQKLSNLAIMYIEQETLNRVDTAIIIDEFAISKTRKKFI' A
#
# COMPACT_ATOMS: atom_id res chain seq x y z
N PRO A 1 -14.39 -32.36 5.60
CA PRO A 1 -14.69 -30.93 5.91
C PRO A 1 -13.61 -30.23 6.75
N ASN A 2 -13.37 -30.63 8.00
CA ASN A 2 -12.43 -29.90 8.88
C ASN A 2 -10.95 -30.03 8.47
N ILE A 3 -10.55 -31.19 7.94
CA ILE A 3 -9.18 -31.42 7.45
C ILE A 3 -8.88 -30.56 6.22
N GLU A 4 -9.87 -30.37 5.34
CA GLU A 4 -9.74 -29.52 4.15
C GLU A 4 -9.57 -28.04 4.53
N ILE A 5 -10.34 -27.56 5.50
CA ILE A 5 -10.21 -26.20 6.04
C ILE A 5 -8.84 -26.01 6.68
N LEU A 6 -8.38 -26.99 7.47
CA LEU A 6 -7.06 -26.95 8.11
C LEU A 6 -5.93 -26.90 7.08
N LEU A 7 -6.02 -27.69 6.01
CA LEU A 7 -5.03 -27.69 4.92
C LEU A 7 -5.04 -26.37 4.14
N LYS A 8 -6.22 -25.79 3.88
CA LYS A 8 -6.33 -24.47 3.25
C LYS A 8 -5.68 -23.39 4.12
N ILE A 9 -5.98 -23.37 5.42
CA ILE A 9 -5.37 -22.44 6.37
C ILE A 9 -3.86 -22.64 6.40
N PHE A 10 -3.38 -23.88 6.49
CA PHE A 10 -1.95 -24.21 6.49
C PHE A 10 -1.22 -23.74 5.22
N LEU A 11 -1.86 -23.82 4.06
CA LEU A 11 -1.31 -23.35 2.78
C LEU A 11 -1.37 -21.83 2.61
N THR A 12 -2.34 -21.15 3.25
CA THR A 12 -2.48 -19.69 3.22
C THR A 12 -1.71 -18.97 4.31
N ILE A 13 -1.41 -19.65 5.43
CA ILE A 13 -0.39 -19.18 6.36
C ILE A 13 0.88 -19.05 5.52
N PRO A 14 1.53 -17.89 5.50
CA PRO A 14 2.71 -17.70 4.69
C PRO A 14 3.81 -18.61 5.26
N LEU A 15 3.92 -19.83 4.74
CA LEU A 15 5.05 -20.72 4.98
C LEU A 15 6.35 -20.09 4.44
N SER A 16 6.21 -19.03 3.64
CA SER A 16 7.26 -18.25 3.03
C SER A 16 7.37 -16.87 3.70
N ASN A 17 8.47 -16.68 4.43
CA ASN A 17 8.94 -15.35 4.86
C ASN A 17 9.10 -14.38 3.70
N ALA A 18 9.13 -14.82 2.43
CA ALA A 18 9.38 -13.97 1.28
C ALA A 18 8.36 -12.82 1.15
N SER A 19 7.10 -13.01 1.58
CA SER A 19 6.11 -11.92 1.57
C SER A 19 6.43 -10.83 2.59
N GLY A 20 6.85 -11.23 3.79
CA GLY A 20 7.30 -10.29 4.83
C GLY A 20 8.63 -9.64 4.45
N GLU A 21 9.58 -10.40 3.91
CA GLU A 21 10.87 -9.91 3.43
C GLU A 21 10.71 -8.94 2.25
N SER A 22 9.79 -9.22 1.33
CA SER A 22 9.44 -8.29 0.25
C SER A 22 8.87 -6.99 0.82
N TYR A 23 7.95 -7.07 1.78
CA TYR A 23 7.41 -5.90 2.46
C TYR A 23 8.49 -5.10 3.20
N PHE A 24 9.39 -5.76 3.94
CA PHE A 24 10.51 -5.12 4.64
C PHE A 24 11.54 -4.51 3.69
N SER A 25 11.82 -5.16 2.56
CA SER A 25 12.71 -4.63 1.52
C SER A 25 12.13 -3.36 0.89
N VAL A 26 10.83 -3.38 0.58
CA VAL A 26 10.07 -2.20 0.11
C VAL A 26 10.08 -1.10 1.16
N LEU A 27 9.78 -1.42 2.42
CA LEU A 27 9.83 -0.45 3.51
C LEU A 27 11.21 0.17 3.69
N LYS A 28 12.29 -0.62 3.57
CA LYS A 28 13.66 -0.12 3.63
C LYS A 28 13.96 0.88 2.50
N ARG A 29 13.39 0.66 1.31
CA ARG A 29 13.53 1.59 0.17
C ARG A 29 12.71 2.87 0.36
N ILE A 30 11.52 2.76 0.95
CA ILE A 30 10.61 3.90 1.17
C ILE A 30 11.03 4.75 2.37
N LYS A 31 11.47 4.12 3.47
CA LYS A 31 11.90 4.76 4.72
C LYS A 31 13.37 5.18 4.59
N ASN A 32 13.58 6.33 3.94
CA ASN A 32 14.90 6.96 3.87
C ASN A 32 15.09 7.99 5.02
N TYR A 33 16.33 8.43 5.23
CA TYR A 33 16.68 9.37 6.30
C TYR A 33 15.84 10.66 6.28
N SER A 34 15.56 11.20 5.09
CA SER A 34 14.74 12.39 4.87
C SER A 34 13.25 12.19 5.20
N LYS A 35 12.76 10.94 5.25
CA LYS A 35 11.38 10.55 5.57
C LYS A 35 11.26 9.90 6.94
N SER A 36 12.28 10.03 7.80
CA SER A 36 12.33 9.42 9.13
C SER A 36 11.21 9.89 10.07
N THR A 37 10.66 11.09 9.83
CA THR A 37 9.54 11.68 10.60
C THR A 37 8.16 11.33 10.06
N MET A 38 8.06 10.54 8.99
CA MET A 38 6.77 10.16 8.40
C MET A 38 6.03 9.17 9.31
N GLY A 39 4.76 9.45 9.61
CA GLY A 39 3.93 8.58 10.45
C GLY A 39 3.65 7.21 9.81
N ASP A 40 3.48 6.20 10.66
CA ASP A 40 3.37 4.80 10.26
C ASP A 40 2.21 4.52 9.31
N GLN A 41 1.06 5.18 9.48
CA GLN A 41 -0.08 5.05 8.58
C GLN A 41 0.26 5.49 7.15
N LYS A 42 0.92 6.64 7.00
CA LYS A 42 1.32 7.15 5.69
C LYS A 42 2.41 6.28 5.06
N LEU A 43 3.31 5.74 5.88
CA LEU A 43 4.35 4.81 5.44
C LEU A 43 3.75 3.48 4.94
N SER A 44 2.80 2.90 5.67
CA SER A 44 2.10 1.68 5.29
C SER A 44 1.36 1.85 3.96
N ASN A 45 0.60 2.94 3.81
CA ASN A 45 -0.11 3.23 2.57
C ASN A 45 0.85 3.37 1.38
N LEU A 46 2.01 3.98 1.58
CA LEU A 46 3.03 4.11 0.53
C LEU A 46 3.67 2.76 0.18
N ALA A 47 3.85 1.87 1.16
CA ALA A 47 4.33 0.51 0.92
C ALA A 47 3.34 -0.30 0.07
N ILE A 48 2.04 -0.20 0.36
CA ILE A 48 0.98 -0.82 -0.43
C ILE A 48 0.99 -0.28 -1.87
N MET A 49 1.04 1.04 -2.05
CA MET A 49 1.12 1.67 -3.38
C MET A 49 2.36 1.22 -4.17
N TYR A 50 3.48 0.99 -3.49
CA TYR A 50 4.71 0.53 -4.14
C TYR A 50 4.63 -0.95 -4.55
N ILE A 51 4.01 -1.81 -3.74
CA ILE A 51 3.78 -3.22 -4.07
C ILE A 51 2.82 -3.33 -5.26
N GLU A 52 1.74 -2.55 -5.22
CA GLU A 52 0.71 -2.49 -6.26
C GLU A 52 1.04 -1.51 -7.40
N GLN A 53 2.32 -1.14 -7.56
CA GLN A 53 2.73 -0.12 -8.53
C GLN A 53 2.36 -0.49 -9.98
N GLU A 54 2.33 -1.78 -10.31
CA GLU A 54 1.94 -2.25 -11.65
C GLU A 54 0.48 -1.92 -11.93
N THR A 55 -0.38 -2.16 -10.95
CA THR A 55 -1.80 -1.80 -11.00
C THR A 55 -1.96 -0.28 -11.04
N LEU A 56 -1.20 0.45 -10.22
CA LEU A 56 -1.25 1.93 -10.15
C LEU A 56 -0.82 2.59 -11.46
N ASN A 57 0.18 2.03 -12.16
CA ASN A 57 0.64 2.52 -13.46
C ASN A 57 -0.41 2.39 -14.58
N ARG A 58 -1.43 1.54 -14.38
CA ARG A 58 -2.57 1.42 -15.31
C ARG A 58 -3.66 2.47 -15.05
N VAL A 59 -3.59 3.17 -13.92
CA VAL A 59 -4.57 4.19 -13.54
C VAL A 59 -4.09 5.56 -14.00
N ASP A 60 -4.99 6.35 -14.57
CA ASP A 60 -4.68 7.72 -14.97
C ASP A 60 -4.56 8.64 -13.73
N THR A 61 -3.32 8.95 -13.37
CA THR A 61 -3.02 9.85 -12.24
C THR A 61 -3.55 11.27 -12.43
N ALA A 62 -3.76 11.74 -13.66
CA ALA A 62 -4.29 13.09 -13.91
C ALA A 62 -5.72 13.23 -13.38
N ILE A 63 -6.54 12.19 -13.57
CA ILE A 63 -7.91 12.13 -13.06
C ILE A 63 -7.92 12.15 -11.53
N ILE A 64 -7.04 11.35 -10.90
CA ILE A 64 -6.93 11.30 -9.43
C ILE A 64 -6.53 12.67 -8.86
N ILE A 65 -5.58 13.36 -9.52
CA ILE A 65 -5.13 14.68 -9.09
C ILE A 65 -6.26 15.71 -9.20
N ASP A 66 -7.02 15.69 -10.29
CA ASP A 66 -8.15 16.59 -10.49
C ASP A 66 -9.25 16.33 -9.44
N GLU A 67 -9.62 15.07 -9.21
CA GLU A 67 -10.59 14.69 -8.19
C GLU A 67 -10.12 15.07 -6.77
N PHE A 68 -8.85 14.85 -6.47
CA PHE A 68 -8.25 15.28 -5.20
C PHE A 68 -8.30 16.81 -5.07
N ALA A 69 -8.00 17.56 -6.13
CA ALA A 69 -8.07 19.01 -6.14
C ALA A 69 -9.51 19.50 -5.89
N ILE A 70 -10.50 18.94 -6.58
CA ILE A 70 -11.92 19.25 -6.38
C ILE A 70 -12.32 18.97 -4.92
N SER A 71 -11.97 17.80 -4.37
CA SER A 71 -12.34 17.42 -3.00
C SER A 71 -11.66 18.28 -1.91
N LYS A 72 -10.44 18.77 -2.16
CA LYS A 72 -9.70 19.66 -1.26
C LYS A 72 -9.99 21.14 -1.47
N THR A 73 -10.68 21.51 -2.54
CA THR A 73 -11.02 22.91 -2.81
C THR A 73 -11.96 23.42 -1.73
N ARG A 74 -11.52 24.43 -0.99
CA ARG A 74 -12.37 25.18 -0.05
C ARG A 74 -13.49 25.83 -0.88
N LYS A 75 -14.71 25.30 -0.81
CA LYS A 75 -15.89 25.96 -1.41
C LYS A 75 -16.02 27.34 -0.77
N LYS A 76 -15.58 28.39 -1.46
CA LYS A 76 -15.93 29.76 -1.07
C LYS A 76 -17.43 29.89 -1.34
N PHE A 77 -18.22 29.92 -0.28
CA PHE A 77 -19.58 30.44 -0.32
C PHE A 77 -19.46 31.91 -0.76
N ILE A 78 -20.03 32.23 -1.91
CA ILE A 78 -20.35 33.60 -2.33
C ILE A 78 -21.82 33.82 -2.00
#